data_AF-A0AA40FUZ6-F1
#
_entry.id   AF-A0AA40FUZ6-F1
#
_cell.length_a   1.000
_cell.length_b   1.000
_cell.length_c   1.000
_cell.angle_alpha   90.00
_cell.angle_beta   90.00
_cell.angle_gamma   90.00
#
_symmetry.space_group_name_H-M   'P 1'
#
loop_
_entity.id
_entity.type
_entity.pdbx_description
1 polymer ?
#
loop_
_entity_poly.entity_id
_entity_poly.type
_entity_poly.pdbx_seq_one_letter_code
_entity_poly.pdbx_strand_id
1 'polypeptide(L)'
;MYKRYYKKFFPRWIPTRVLVCLMMFTACWTNYVCRLQMPILAVPMIKAVAKPNVTEGVCRSSDEFRVRRAVSWLDPGAYLDSYILSEQIEAAEDEMIAKMHNVRVRRNNDEQVTRPSPGPIELFNGLPFDWRPEIRGQLIAAYSYGNVPGNFIGGVMAVKWGPKNAILWTSIVAAVVSLISPILAQFHWGVLLFSRIIVGLTGGITFPACHALVAQWAPPNERARFVWSLLGGTFGTILTYPMVAGIAESTNWESGWYIPSLLMMIWIVVWAIVTYDSPLEHPGITEEEREYIKSAQAGTVRKEKPSLKDTPLKEIFTSIPFLSLLCCHFGNMFLLFFYQNVMMLYLTRALGFELTKGGVAAGLPWGCRMLFGFFFSWAGDTLKRKEIVSVTVIRKGATIFSHFLPGIFLLLVGYVGCNFVLANVFLVFALGFNGAASIANLSNNQDLSPNFAGFLYGIMNTAGCASGIIISPMVEEIAGKYGDPIDRWQILFWISSGVCIASMIVFLFGGSGRIQSWNEVRSRPDAELAI
;
A
#
# COMPACT_ATOMS: atom_id res chain seq x y z
N MET A 1 -16.39 -24.63 -29.74
CA MET A 1 -15.96 -25.66 -28.77
C MET A 1 -15.88 -25.12 -27.34
N TYR A 2 -15.14 -24.04 -27.10
CA TYR A 2 -14.91 -23.44 -25.77
C TYR A 2 -16.19 -23.05 -24.99
N LYS A 3 -17.17 -22.39 -25.61
CA LYS A 3 -18.45 -22.04 -24.96
C LYS A 3 -19.23 -23.26 -24.42
N ARG A 4 -19.04 -24.42 -25.05
CA ARG A 4 -19.68 -25.69 -24.68
C ARG A 4 -18.99 -26.33 -23.46
N TYR A 5 -17.67 -26.16 -23.33
CA TYR A 5 -16.91 -26.56 -22.14
C TYR A 5 -17.19 -25.64 -20.96
N TYR A 6 -17.23 -24.32 -21.16
CA TYR A 6 -17.55 -23.36 -20.10
C TYR A 6 -18.90 -23.67 -19.45
N LYS A 7 -19.94 -23.90 -20.26
CA LYS A 7 -21.28 -24.28 -19.77
C LYS A 7 -21.34 -25.66 -19.09
N LYS A 8 -20.34 -26.52 -19.30
CA LYS A 8 -20.25 -27.87 -18.69
C LYS A 8 -19.51 -27.85 -17.35
N PHE A 9 -18.49 -27.00 -17.21
CA PHE A 9 -17.65 -26.93 -16.02
C PHE A 9 -18.06 -25.84 -15.03
N PHE A 10 -18.68 -24.75 -15.48
CA PHE A 10 -19.18 -23.70 -14.58
C PHE A 10 -20.64 -23.95 -14.21
N PRO A 11 -20.93 -24.18 -12.93
CA PRO A 11 -22.28 -24.47 -12.48
C PRO A 11 -23.16 -23.22 -12.61
N ARG A 12 -24.36 -23.38 -13.18
CA ARG A 12 -25.34 -22.30 -13.40
C ARG A 12 -25.88 -21.66 -12.10
N TRP A 13 -25.62 -22.26 -10.94
CA TRP A 13 -26.11 -21.78 -9.66
C TRP A 13 -25.37 -20.53 -9.13
N ILE A 14 -24.19 -20.20 -9.66
CA ILE A 14 -23.42 -19.02 -9.25
C ILE A 14 -23.66 -17.96 -10.32
N PRO A 15 -24.24 -16.79 -9.95
CA PRO A 15 -24.44 -15.71 -10.90
C PRO A 15 -23.10 -15.26 -11.49
N THR A 16 -23.04 -15.11 -12.81
CA THR A 16 -21.82 -14.68 -13.53
C THR A 16 -21.20 -13.41 -12.93
N ARG A 17 -22.04 -12.45 -12.52
CA ARG A 17 -21.61 -11.19 -11.90
C ARG A 17 -20.86 -11.40 -10.58
N VAL A 18 -21.28 -12.38 -9.77
CA VAL A 18 -20.60 -12.76 -8.52
C VAL A 18 -19.24 -13.37 -8.83
N LEU A 19 -19.16 -14.22 -9.85
CA LEU A 19 -17.91 -14.82 -10.28
C LEU A 19 -16.90 -13.76 -10.77
N VAL A 20 -17.35 -12.77 -11.54
CA VAL A 20 -16.51 -11.63 -11.96
C VAL A 20 -16.06 -10.82 -10.74
N CYS A 21 -16.94 -10.54 -9.78
CA CYS A 21 -16.57 -9.86 -8.53
C CYS A 21 -15.52 -10.65 -7.73
N LEU A 22 -15.66 -11.97 -7.63
CA LEU A 22 -14.69 -12.84 -6.96
C LEU A 22 -13.34 -12.84 -7.68
N MET A 23 -13.34 -12.87 -9.01
CA MET A 23 -12.12 -12.78 -9.81
C MET A 23 -11.44 -11.41 -9.63
N MET A 24 -12.21 -10.32 -9.61
CA MET A 24 -11.67 -8.98 -9.33
C MET A 24 -11.08 -8.89 -7.93
N PHE A 25 -11.75 -9.46 -6.94
CA PHE A 25 -11.26 -9.52 -5.57
C PHE A 25 -9.94 -10.28 -5.48
N THR A 26 -9.86 -11.45 -6.08
CA THR A 26 -8.63 -12.23 -6.10
C THR A 26 -7.52 -11.58 -6.96
N ALA A 27 -7.86 -10.82 -8.01
CA ALA A 27 -6.89 -10.01 -8.76
C ALA A 27 -6.24 -8.91 -7.91
N CYS A 28 -7.05 -8.21 -7.11
CA CYS A 28 -6.53 -7.21 -6.18
C CYS A 28 -5.67 -7.85 -5.09
N TRP A 29 -6.04 -9.05 -4.62
CA TRP A 29 -5.23 -9.82 -3.67
C TRP A 29 -3.88 -10.21 -4.28
N THR A 30 -3.84 -10.89 -5.42
CA THR A 30 -2.59 -11.34 -6.04
C THR A 30 -1.64 -10.18 -6.37
N ASN A 31 -2.18 -9.04 -6.80
CA ASN A 31 -1.38 -7.82 -6.97
C ASN A 31 -0.72 -7.35 -5.66
N TYR A 32 -1.46 -7.36 -4.55
CA TYR A 32 -0.93 -7.01 -3.24
C TYR A 32 0.07 -8.04 -2.70
N VAL A 33 -0.07 -9.31 -3.04
CA VAL A 33 0.93 -10.35 -2.72
C VAL A 33 2.28 -9.97 -3.32
N CYS A 34 2.34 -9.71 -4.63
CA CYS A 34 3.57 -9.29 -5.31
C CYS A 34 4.16 -8.00 -4.73
N ARG A 35 3.29 -7.06 -4.34
CA ARG A 35 3.71 -5.81 -3.71
C ARG A 35 4.40 -6.03 -2.36
N LEU A 36 3.82 -6.87 -1.50
CA LEU A 36 4.25 -7.03 -0.11
C LEU A 36 5.41 -8.01 0.05
N GLN A 37 5.73 -8.82 -0.97
CA GLN A 37 6.85 -9.75 -0.94
C GLN A 37 8.16 -9.06 -0.55
N MET A 38 8.51 -7.93 -1.18
CA MET A 38 9.79 -7.26 -0.89
C MET A 38 9.85 -6.71 0.54
N PRO A 39 8.87 -5.91 1.05
CA PRO A 39 8.87 -5.46 2.45
C PRO A 39 8.96 -6.58 3.49
N ILE A 40 8.29 -7.72 3.25
CA ILE A 40 8.28 -8.86 4.19
C ILE A 40 9.61 -9.60 4.14
N LEU A 41 10.07 -9.95 2.94
CA LEU A 41 11.25 -10.78 2.73
C LEU A 41 12.56 -9.99 2.88
N ALA A 42 12.53 -8.66 2.82
CA ALA A 42 13.67 -7.82 3.15
C ALA A 42 14.23 -8.12 4.55
N VAL A 43 13.38 -8.47 5.52
CA VAL A 43 13.80 -8.76 6.90
C VAL A 43 14.77 -9.96 6.98
N PRO A 44 14.42 -11.16 6.47
CA PRO A 44 15.35 -12.31 6.45
C PRO A 44 16.43 -12.21 5.36
N MET A 45 16.24 -11.39 4.31
CA MET A 45 17.24 -11.22 3.24
C MET A 45 18.45 -10.36 3.66
N ILE A 46 18.41 -9.68 4.79
CA ILE A 46 19.48 -8.76 5.22
C ILE A 46 20.18 -9.32 6.46
N LYS A 47 21.51 -9.15 6.51
CA LYS A 47 22.29 -9.52 7.68
C LYS A 47 21.72 -8.83 8.91
N ALA A 48 21.54 -9.58 9.99
CA ALA A 48 21.28 -8.95 11.27
C ALA A 48 22.56 -8.26 11.77
N VAL A 49 22.47 -7.00 12.17
CA VAL A 49 23.61 -6.31 12.77
C VAL A 49 23.82 -6.88 14.16
N ALA A 50 24.65 -7.93 14.27
CA ALA A 50 25.03 -8.51 15.54
C ALA A 50 25.87 -7.50 16.33
N LYS A 51 25.31 -6.94 17.41
CA LYS A 51 26.13 -6.31 18.45
C LYS A 51 26.74 -7.44 19.28
N PRO A 52 28.07 -7.54 19.41
CA PRO A 52 28.75 -8.74 19.94
C PRO A 52 28.57 -9.00 21.45
N ASN A 53 27.54 -8.45 22.10
CA ASN A 53 27.17 -8.72 23.49
C ASN A 53 25.68 -8.42 23.79
N VAL A 54 24.81 -8.34 22.78
CA VAL A 54 23.41 -7.95 22.98
C VAL A 54 22.51 -8.89 22.19
N THR A 55 21.73 -9.69 22.92
CA THR A 55 20.59 -10.45 22.38
C THR A 55 19.71 -9.52 21.54
N GLU A 56 19.47 -9.90 20.28
CA GLU A 56 18.73 -9.13 19.30
C GLU A 56 17.32 -8.73 19.80
N GLY A 57 16.88 -7.52 19.45
CA GLY A 57 15.46 -7.14 19.47
C GLY A 57 14.80 -6.80 20.81
N VAL A 58 15.53 -6.66 21.92
CA VAL A 58 14.89 -6.36 23.21
C VAL A 58 15.01 -4.88 23.54
N CYS A 59 13.89 -4.16 23.45
CA CYS A 59 13.73 -2.87 24.10
C CYS A 59 14.18 -2.99 25.57
N ARG A 60 15.30 -2.35 25.93
CA ARG A 60 15.83 -2.36 27.30
C ARG A 60 15.14 -1.26 28.10
N SER A 61 14.30 -1.68 29.04
CA SER A 61 13.85 -0.83 30.14
C SER A 61 15.03 -0.58 31.08
N SER A 62 15.90 0.40 30.82
CA SER A 62 16.82 0.91 31.86
C SER A 62 16.14 2.05 32.62
N ASP A 63 16.32 2.11 33.94
CA ASP A 63 15.76 3.18 34.79
C ASP A 63 16.23 4.60 34.37
N GLU A 64 17.33 4.71 33.62
CA GLU A 64 17.77 5.96 32.97
C GLU A 64 16.77 6.52 31.96
N PHE A 65 15.99 5.67 31.26
CA PHE A 65 15.00 6.11 30.26
C PHE A 65 13.79 6.84 30.87
N ARG A 66 13.40 6.48 32.11
CA ARG A 66 12.35 7.21 32.85
C ARG A 66 12.81 8.61 33.23
N VAL A 67 14.09 8.75 33.60
CA VAL A 67 14.68 10.06 33.94
C VAL A 67 14.84 10.93 32.70
N ARG A 68 15.31 10.38 31.57
CA ARG A 68 15.45 11.11 30.29
C ARG A 68 14.14 11.68 29.73
N ARG A 69 13.01 11.00 29.90
CA ARG A 69 11.68 11.49 29.45
C ARG A 69 11.00 12.45 30.45
N ALA A 70 11.44 12.45 31.71
CA ALA A 70 10.95 13.36 32.74
C ALA A 70 11.64 14.74 32.68
N VAL A 71 12.86 14.82 32.15
CA VAL A 71 13.61 16.08 31.96
C VAL A 71 13.15 16.76 30.65
N SER A 72 11.96 17.33 30.75
CA SER A 72 11.42 18.52 30.09
C SER A 72 11.93 18.94 28.69
N TRP A 73 11.01 18.92 27.73
CA TRP A 73 11.00 19.66 26.46
C TRP A 73 11.19 21.19 26.58
N LEU A 74 11.32 21.73 27.80
CA LEU A 74 11.52 23.15 28.09
C LEU A 74 12.97 23.51 28.46
N ASP A 75 13.89 22.54 28.53
CA ASP A 75 15.31 22.81 28.81
C ASP A 75 16.19 22.54 27.57
N PRO A 76 16.55 23.58 26.80
CA PRO A 76 17.47 23.45 25.67
C PRO A 76 18.85 22.90 26.05
N GLY A 77 19.28 23.10 27.30
CA GLY A 77 20.58 22.62 27.80
C GLY A 77 20.63 21.10 27.90
N ALA A 78 19.53 20.48 28.35
CA ALA A 78 19.43 19.02 28.42
C ALA A 78 19.53 18.35 27.04
N TYR A 79 19.04 19.01 25.98
CA TYR A 79 19.16 18.50 24.62
C TYR A 79 20.59 18.59 24.10
N LEU A 80 21.28 19.72 24.35
CA LEU A 80 22.66 19.91 23.94
C LEU A 80 23.59 18.94 24.69
N ASP A 81 23.40 18.75 25.99
CA ASP A 81 24.14 17.77 26.78
C ASP A 81 23.86 16.34 26.31
N SER A 82 22.62 16.02 25.92
CA SER A 82 22.29 14.72 25.33
C SER A 82 22.93 14.50 23.95
N TYR A 83 23.00 15.54 23.13
CA TYR A 83 23.62 15.49 21.81
C TYR A 83 25.13 15.29 21.94
N ILE A 84 25.78 16.10 22.78
CA ILE A 84 27.22 15.98 23.09
C ILE A 84 27.52 14.62 23.69
N LEU A 85 26.71 14.12 24.63
CA LEU A 85 26.89 12.80 25.22
C LEU A 85 26.70 11.69 24.19
N SER A 86 25.72 11.81 23.28
CA SER A 86 25.50 10.84 22.21
C SER A 86 26.66 10.81 21.20
N GLU A 87 27.21 11.98 20.87
CA GLU A 87 28.34 12.12 19.96
C GLU A 87 29.64 11.60 20.63
N GLN A 88 29.79 11.81 21.94
CA GLN A 88 30.88 11.24 22.73
C GLN A 88 30.77 9.73 22.89
N ILE A 89 29.55 9.19 23.05
CA ILE A 89 29.31 7.74 23.07
C ILE A 89 29.58 7.15 21.68
N GLU A 90 29.13 7.76 20.59
CA GLU A 90 29.42 7.32 19.22
C GLU A 90 30.93 7.37 18.94
N ALA A 91 31.64 8.44 19.31
CA ALA A 91 33.08 8.55 19.16
C ALA A 91 33.85 7.53 20.02
N ALA A 92 33.40 7.29 21.26
CA ALA A 92 33.99 6.29 22.15
C ALA A 92 33.71 4.85 21.66
N GLU A 93 32.53 4.59 21.11
CA GLU A 93 32.17 3.31 20.48
C GLU A 93 33.01 3.08 19.21
N ASP A 94 33.22 4.10 18.37
CA ASP A 94 34.09 4.01 17.18
C ASP A 94 35.56 3.75 17.56
N GLU A 95 36.06 4.39 18.62
CA GLU A 95 37.41 4.14 19.14
C GLU A 95 37.54 2.74 19.77
N MET A 96 36.49 2.27 20.44
CA MET A 96 36.41 0.91 20.99
C MET A 96 36.29 -0.14 19.88
N ILE A 97 35.58 0.15 18.79
CA ILE A 97 35.47 -0.68 17.58
C ILE A 97 36.83 -0.77 16.88
N ALA A 98 37.57 0.34 16.78
CA ALA A 98 38.94 0.36 16.24
C ALA A 98 39.90 -0.49 17.09
N LYS A 99 39.79 -0.44 18.42
CA LYS A 99 40.57 -1.29 19.34
C LYS A 99 40.11 -2.76 19.33
N MET A 100 38.81 -3.03 19.14
CA MET A 100 38.26 -4.38 18.97
C MET A 100 38.65 -5.03 17.64
N HIS A 101 38.95 -4.24 16.60
CA HIS A 101 39.39 -4.73 15.29
C HIS A 101 40.67 -5.58 15.39
N ASN A 102 41.59 -5.23 16.31
CA ASN A 102 42.82 -6.00 16.56
C ASN A 102 42.59 -7.28 17.39
N VAL A 103 41.49 -7.37 18.13
CA VAL A 103 41.10 -8.57 18.91
C VAL A 103 40.23 -9.53 18.07
N ARG A 104 39.57 -9.01 17.03
CA ARG A 104 38.59 -9.71 16.16
C ARG A 104 39.18 -10.84 15.32
N VAL A 105 40.48 -10.82 15.01
CA VAL A 105 41.16 -11.88 14.23
C VAL A 105 41.12 -13.25 14.93
N ARG A 106 40.84 -13.32 16.24
CA ARG A 106 40.94 -14.56 17.03
C ARG A 106 39.61 -15.22 17.43
N ARG A 107 38.44 -14.65 17.11
CA ARG A 107 37.14 -15.07 17.70
C ARG A 107 36.02 -15.25 16.64
N ASN A 108 36.33 -15.91 15.53
CA ASN A 108 35.52 -15.96 14.31
C ASN A 108 34.39 -17.03 14.27
N ASN A 109 33.88 -17.55 15.39
CA ASN A 109 32.99 -18.74 15.35
C ASN A 109 31.48 -18.49 15.54
N ASP A 110 31.01 -17.26 15.82
CA ASP A 110 29.56 -16.95 15.96
C ASP A 110 29.10 -15.77 15.08
N GLU A 111 29.76 -15.50 13.94
CA GLU A 111 29.25 -14.54 12.96
C GLU A 111 28.26 -15.23 12.01
N GLN A 112 27.04 -14.67 11.92
CA GLN A 112 26.05 -15.07 10.92
C GLN A 112 26.71 -15.00 9.53
N VAL A 113 26.91 -16.17 8.90
CA VAL A 113 27.63 -16.29 7.65
C VAL A 113 26.85 -15.56 6.55
N THR A 114 27.35 -14.41 6.14
CA THR A 114 26.81 -13.69 4.98
C THR A 114 27.25 -14.36 3.70
N ARG A 115 26.43 -14.23 2.66
CA ARG A 115 26.82 -14.70 1.34
C ARG A 115 28.10 -13.99 0.85
N PRO A 116 29.12 -14.73 0.39
CA PRO A 116 30.30 -14.13 -0.24
C PRO A 116 29.91 -13.45 -1.57
N SER A 117 30.33 -12.20 -1.75
CA SER A 117 30.14 -11.44 -2.99
C SER A 117 31.51 -11.09 -3.59
N PRO A 118 31.87 -11.55 -4.81
CA PRO A 118 31.10 -12.39 -5.74
C PRO A 118 31.22 -13.90 -5.44
N GLY A 119 30.11 -14.63 -5.54
CA GLY A 119 30.04 -16.08 -5.36
C GLY A 119 29.11 -16.76 -6.40
N PRO A 120 29.17 -18.09 -6.55
CA PRO A 120 28.30 -18.82 -7.48
C PRO A 120 26.82 -18.67 -7.13
N ILE A 121 25.94 -18.90 -8.11
CA ILE A 121 24.47 -18.89 -7.90
C ILE A 121 24.09 -20.18 -7.17
N GLU A 122 23.56 -20.03 -5.97
CA GLU A 122 23.13 -21.12 -5.10
C GLU A 122 21.70 -20.83 -4.65
N LEU A 123 20.78 -21.71 -5.02
CA LEU A 123 19.38 -21.60 -4.65
C LEU A 123 19.14 -22.31 -3.32
N PHE A 124 18.26 -21.74 -2.49
CA PHE A 124 17.81 -22.33 -1.22
C PHE A 124 18.90 -22.46 -0.14
N ASN A 125 19.95 -21.65 -0.22
CA ASN A 125 20.96 -21.61 0.85
C ASN A 125 20.50 -20.76 2.04
N GLY A 126 19.47 -19.92 1.87
CA GLY A 126 18.89 -19.11 2.95
C GLY A 126 19.84 -18.05 3.51
N LEU A 127 21.01 -17.86 2.91
CA LEU A 127 22.03 -16.94 3.44
C LEU A 127 21.61 -15.48 3.19
N PRO A 128 21.74 -14.60 4.19
CA PRO A 128 21.40 -13.19 4.05
C PRO A 128 22.46 -12.43 3.23
N PHE A 129 22.04 -11.31 2.67
CA PHE A 129 22.89 -10.35 1.98
C PHE A 129 23.38 -9.25 2.92
N ASP A 130 24.63 -8.81 2.71
CA ASP A 130 25.20 -7.64 3.38
C ASP A 130 24.92 -6.36 2.58
N TRP A 131 23.65 -5.96 2.55
CA TRP A 131 23.21 -4.74 1.86
C TRP A 131 23.22 -3.55 2.81
N ARG A 132 23.86 -2.46 2.35
CA ARG A 132 23.83 -1.16 3.03
C ARG A 132 22.38 -0.65 3.19
N PRO A 133 22.06 0.11 4.26
CA PRO A 133 20.72 0.64 4.51
C PRO A 133 20.12 1.35 3.30
N GLU A 134 20.92 2.13 2.58
CA GLU A 134 20.47 2.88 1.41
C GLU A 134 19.97 1.94 0.30
N ILE A 135 20.65 0.81 0.08
CA ILE A 135 20.25 -0.21 -0.91
C ILE A 135 18.93 -0.86 -0.51
N ARG A 136 18.77 -1.21 0.78
CA ARG A 136 17.53 -1.81 1.31
C ARG A 136 16.35 -0.87 1.09
N GLY A 137 16.52 0.41 1.42
CA GLY A 137 15.49 1.43 1.27
C GLY A 137 15.06 1.58 -0.18
N GLN A 138 16.03 1.60 -1.11
CA GLN A 138 15.77 1.68 -2.55
C GLN A 138 15.07 0.43 -3.09
N LEU A 139 15.43 -0.77 -2.63
CA LEU A 139 14.78 -2.01 -3.06
C LEU A 139 13.30 -2.07 -2.66
N ILE A 140 12.96 -1.63 -1.44
CA ILE A 140 11.57 -1.56 -0.97
C ILE A 140 10.81 -0.43 -1.71
N ALA A 141 11.45 0.72 -1.94
CA ALA A 141 10.88 1.84 -2.70
C ALA A 141 10.64 1.53 -4.18
N ALA A 142 11.38 0.56 -4.75
CA ALA A 142 11.39 0.29 -6.18
C ALA A 142 10.03 -0.07 -6.77
N TYR A 143 9.15 -0.72 -5.98
CA TYR A 143 7.77 -0.94 -6.39
C TYR A 143 7.04 0.39 -6.69
N SER A 144 7.26 1.42 -5.88
CA SER A 144 6.63 2.73 -6.03
C SER A 144 7.12 3.47 -7.27
N TYR A 145 8.40 3.34 -7.63
CA TYR A 145 8.96 3.90 -8.88
C TYR A 145 8.21 3.40 -10.12
N GLY A 146 7.81 2.12 -10.13
CA GLY A 146 7.01 1.55 -11.22
C GLY A 146 5.52 1.86 -11.08
N ASN A 147 4.97 1.82 -9.86
CA ASN A 147 3.53 1.94 -9.63
C ASN A 147 2.98 3.31 -10.07
N VAL A 148 3.72 4.39 -9.82
CA VAL A 148 3.35 5.77 -10.20
C VAL A 148 3.06 5.89 -11.71
N PRO A 149 3.99 5.59 -12.63
CA PRO A 149 3.69 5.59 -14.07
C PRO A 149 2.70 4.49 -14.48
N GLY A 150 2.69 3.35 -13.78
CA GLY A 150 1.75 2.24 -14.04
C GLY A 150 0.28 2.65 -13.92
N ASN A 151 -0.07 3.50 -12.95
CA ASN A 151 -1.44 4.00 -12.79
C ASN A 151 -1.95 4.77 -14.02
N PHE A 152 -1.10 5.54 -14.69
CA PHE A 152 -1.47 6.25 -15.93
C PHE A 152 -1.60 5.29 -17.11
N ILE A 153 -0.63 4.40 -17.27
CA ILE A 153 -0.60 3.43 -18.37
C ILE A 153 -1.80 2.49 -18.29
N GLY A 154 -2.22 2.11 -17.08
CA GLY A 154 -3.33 1.19 -16.86
C GLY A 154 -4.67 1.70 -17.40
N GLY A 155 -4.94 3.00 -17.27
CA GLY A 155 -6.14 3.61 -17.85
C GLY A 155 -6.17 3.50 -19.38
N VAL A 156 -5.02 3.74 -20.04
CA VAL A 156 -4.89 3.64 -21.50
C VAL A 156 -4.99 2.19 -21.97
N MET A 157 -4.31 1.27 -21.28
CA MET A 157 -4.34 -0.17 -21.60
C MET A 157 -5.74 -0.75 -21.43
N ALA A 158 -6.46 -0.40 -20.36
CA ALA A 158 -7.82 -0.88 -20.14
C ALA A 158 -8.80 -0.42 -21.24
N VAL A 159 -8.57 0.75 -21.84
CA VAL A 159 -9.37 1.25 -22.97
C VAL A 159 -8.97 0.59 -24.29
N LYS A 160 -7.67 0.46 -24.58
CA LYS A 160 -7.18 -0.05 -25.87
C LYS A 160 -7.23 -1.57 -26.00
N TRP A 161 -6.88 -2.30 -24.94
CA TRP A 161 -6.70 -3.76 -24.96
C TRP A 161 -7.78 -4.52 -24.17
N GLY A 162 -8.65 -3.80 -23.46
CA GLY A 162 -9.64 -4.37 -22.56
C GLY A 162 -9.08 -4.64 -21.15
N PRO A 163 -9.88 -4.45 -20.09
CA PRO A 163 -9.45 -4.68 -18.71
C PRO A 163 -9.00 -6.12 -18.40
N LYS A 164 -9.61 -7.13 -19.02
CA LYS A 164 -9.24 -8.55 -18.89
C LYS A 164 -7.80 -8.78 -19.31
N ASN A 165 -7.45 -8.36 -20.54
CA ASN A 165 -6.13 -8.58 -21.10
C ASN A 165 -5.08 -7.73 -20.39
N ALA A 166 -5.43 -6.50 -19.99
CA ALA A 166 -4.55 -5.66 -19.19
C ALA A 166 -4.16 -6.37 -17.87
N ILE A 167 -5.13 -6.91 -17.11
CA ILE A 167 -4.86 -7.65 -15.87
C ILE A 167 -4.11 -8.96 -16.15
N LEU A 168 -4.47 -9.68 -17.21
CA LEU A 168 -3.83 -10.96 -17.57
C LEU A 168 -2.33 -10.79 -17.85
N TRP A 169 -1.97 -9.89 -18.78
CA TRP A 169 -0.57 -9.70 -19.18
C TRP A 169 0.27 -9.11 -18.05
N THR A 170 -0.27 -8.15 -17.31
CA THR A 170 0.44 -7.56 -16.16
C THR A 170 0.66 -8.57 -15.06
N SER A 171 -0.31 -9.46 -14.81
CA SER A 171 -0.17 -10.55 -13.85
C SER A 171 0.88 -11.58 -14.30
N ILE A 172 0.91 -11.96 -15.58
CA ILE A 172 1.95 -12.87 -16.11
C ILE A 172 3.34 -12.29 -15.89
N VAL A 173 3.55 -11.02 -16.26
CA VAL A 173 4.84 -10.36 -16.07
C VAL A 173 5.20 -10.28 -14.58
N ALA A 174 4.25 -9.88 -13.72
CA ALA A 174 4.47 -9.80 -12.28
C ALA A 174 4.85 -11.17 -11.67
N ALA A 175 4.14 -12.24 -12.04
CA ALA A 175 4.37 -13.58 -11.51
C ALA A 175 5.73 -14.13 -11.96
N VAL A 176 6.08 -13.99 -13.25
CA VAL A 176 7.37 -14.45 -13.78
C VAL A 176 8.53 -13.67 -13.15
N VAL A 177 8.42 -12.34 -13.07
CA VAL A 177 9.46 -11.50 -12.47
C VAL A 177 9.60 -11.78 -10.97
N SER A 178 8.49 -12.03 -10.26
CA SER A 178 8.52 -12.42 -8.86
C SER A 178 9.18 -13.79 -8.66
N LEU A 179 8.87 -14.77 -9.53
CA LEU A 179 9.45 -16.12 -9.49
C LEU A 179 10.98 -16.12 -9.66
N ILE A 180 11.51 -15.30 -10.58
CA ILE A 180 12.97 -15.23 -10.81
C ILE A 180 13.70 -14.33 -9.80
N SER A 181 12.99 -13.64 -8.91
CA SER A 181 13.58 -12.64 -7.99
C SER A 181 14.72 -13.16 -7.13
N PRO A 182 14.63 -14.37 -6.53
CA PRO A 182 15.72 -14.89 -5.73
C PRO A 182 17.00 -15.01 -6.54
N ILE A 183 16.90 -15.44 -7.81
CA ILE A 183 18.03 -15.53 -8.76
C ILE A 183 18.59 -14.13 -9.04
N LEU A 184 17.74 -13.15 -9.33
CA LEU A 184 18.17 -11.78 -9.62
C LEU A 184 18.90 -11.13 -8.43
N ALA A 185 18.45 -11.42 -7.20
CA ALA A 185 19.10 -10.97 -5.97
C ALA A 185 20.55 -11.47 -5.85
N GLN A 186 20.84 -12.66 -6.37
CA GLN A 186 22.16 -13.28 -6.33
C GLN A 186 23.14 -12.65 -7.31
N PHE A 187 22.64 -12.19 -8.47
CA PHE A 187 23.46 -11.54 -9.49
C PHE A 187 23.94 -10.17 -9.01
N HIS A 188 23.01 -9.28 -8.71
CA HIS A 188 23.29 -7.93 -8.26
C HIS A 188 22.02 -7.26 -7.73
N TRP A 189 22.14 -6.51 -6.64
CA TRP A 189 21.01 -5.77 -6.05
C TRP A 189 20.33 -4.83 -7.06
N GLY A 190 21.09 -4.24 -8.00
CA GLY A 190 20.56 -3.36 -9.04
C GLY A 190 19.65 -4.08 -10.05
N VAL A 191 19.90 -5.35 -10.34
CA VAL A 191 19.04 -6.15 -11.22
C VAL A 191 17.74 -6.51 -10.49
N LEU A 192 17.83 -6.85 -9.19
CA LEU A 192 16.66 -7.02 -8.34
C LEU A 192 15.84 -5.73 -8.27
N LEU A 193 16.49 -4.57 -8.09
CA LEU A 193 15.84 -3.26 -8.09
C LEU A 193 15.04 -3.03 -9.38
N PHE A 194 15.67 -3.22 -10.55
CA PHE A 194 14.97 -3.07 -11.83
C PHE A 194 13.76 -4.01 -11.94
N SER A 195 13.90 -5.25 -11.47
CA SER A 195 12.79 -6.21 -11.44
C SER A 195 11.63 -5.75 -10.54
N ARG A 196 11.91 -5.07 -9.43
CA ARG A 196 10.88 -4.48 -8.55
C ARG A 196 10.17 -3.30 -9.20
N ILE A 197 10.87 -2.50 -10.01
CA ILE A 197 10.24 -1.44 -10.81
C ILE A 197 9.25 -2.05 -11.81
N ILE A 198 9.59 -3.15 -12.47
CA ILE A 198 8.68 -3.84 -13.40
C ILE A 198 7.43 -4.34 -12.67
N VAL A 199 7.58 -4.99 -11.50
CA VAL A 199 6.44 -5.45 -10.69
C VAL A 199 5.59 -4.28 -10.19
N GLY A 200 6.22 -3.14 -9.86
CA GLY A 200 5.53 -1.90 -9.57
C GLY A 200 4.66 -1.41 -10.72
N LEU A 201 5.24 -1.38 -11.92
CA LEU A 201 4.58 -0.93 -13.15
C LEU A 201 3.34 -1.78 -13.47
N THR A 202 3.48 -3.10 -13.40
CA THR A 202 2.38 -4.03 -13.63
C THR A 202 1.29 -3.88 -12.56
N GLY A 203 1.68 -3.71 -11.30
CA GLY A 203 0.74 -3.53 -10.20
C GLY A 203 -0.03 -2.21 -10.21
N GLY A 204 0.54 -1.15 -10.79
CA GLY A 204 -0.14 0.13 -11.02
C GLY A 204 -1.26 0.04 -12.06
N ILE A 205 -1.19 -0.92 -12.98
CA ILE A 205 -2.19 -1.09 -14.05
C ILE A 205 -3.47 -1.78 -13.54
N THR A 206 -3.37 -2.63 -12.52
CA THR A 206 -4.46 -3.49 -12.05
C THR A 206 -5.68 -2.69 -11.57
N PHE A 207 -5.51 -1.66 -10.75
CA PHE A 207 -6.64 -0.90 -10.19
C PHE A 207 -7.46 -0.15 -11.25
N PRO A 208 -6.84 0.65 -12.16
CA PRO A 208 -7.56 1.24 -13.28
C PRO A 208 -8.31 0.23 -14.13
N ALA A 209 -7.69 -0.93 -14.41
CA ALA A 209 -8.32 -2.00 -15.19
C ALA A 209 -9.52 -2.61 -14.45
N CYS A 210 -9.42 -2.85 -13.14
CA CYS A 210 -10.56 -3.31 -12.33
C CYS A 210 -11.70 -2.29 -12.32
N HIS A 211 -11.42 -0.99 -12.18
CA HIS A 211 -12.46 0.04 -12.28
C HIS A 211 -13.12 0.09 -13.66
N ALA A 212 -12.36 -0.14 -14.73
CA ALA A 212 -12.90 -0.27 -16.08
C ALA A 212 -13.80 -1.51 -16.22
N LEU A 213 -13.45 -2.63 -15.58
CA LEU A 213 -14.28 -3.84 -15.56
C LEU A 213 -15.59 -3.60 -14.79
N VAL A 214 -15.55 -2.96 -13.61
CA VAL A 214 -16.76 -2.52 -12.88
C VAL A 214 -17.65 -1.65 -13.77
N ALA A 215 -17.06 -0.73 -14.53
CA ALA A 215 -17.82 0.16 -15.39
C ALA A 215 -18.61 -0.57 -16.50
N GLN A 216 -18.11 -1.72 -16.98
CA GLN A 216 -18.79 -2.53 -18.00
C GLN A 216 -19.80 -3.52 -17.41
N TRP A 217 -19.52 -4.06 -16.23
CA TRP A 217 -20.29 -5.15 -15.62
C TRP A 217 -21.36 -4.70 -14.61
N ALA A 218 -21.24 -3.49 -14.06
CA ALA A 218 -22.14 -3.00 -13.02
C ALA A 218 -23.16 -1.98 -13.56
N PRO A 219 -24.47 -2.22 -13.34
CA PRO A 219 -25.49 -1.19 -13.50
C PRO A 219 -25.24 0.02 -12.58
N PRO A 220 -25.65 1.25 -12.96
CA PRO A 220 -25.42 2.45 -12.15
C PRO A 220 -25.87 2.33 -10.69
N ASN A 221 -27.05 1.75 -10.46
CA ASN A 221 -27.65 1.58 -9.12
C ASN A 221 -26.89 0.58 -8.23
N GLU A 222 -26.10 -0.32 -8.82
CA GLU A 222 -25.41 -1.39 -8.11
C GLU A 222 -23.88 -1.23 -8.15
N ARG A 223 -23.39 -0.16 -8.78
CA ARG A 223 -21.97 0.09 -8.99
C ARG A 223 -21.16 0.09 -7.69
N ALA A 224 -21.71 0.68 -6.64
CA ALA A 224 -21.08 0.68 -5.31
C ALA A 224 -20.86 -0.75 -4.79
N ARG A 225 -21.81 -1.67 -5.02
CA ARG A 225 -21.69 -3.09 -4.62
C ARG A 225 -20.58 -3.80 -5.38
N PHE A 226 -20.39 -3.49 -6.66
CA PHE A 226 -19.30 -4.06 -7.45
C PHE A 226 -17.92 -3.54 -7.01
N VAL A 227 -17.83 -2.25 -6.65
CA VAL A 227 -16.59 -1.65 -6.16
C VAL A 227 -16.09 -2.34 -4.88
N TRP A 228 -16.95 -2.99 -4.10
CA TRP A 228 -16.53 -3.82 -2.95
C TRP A 228 -15.57 -4.94 -3.33
N SER A 229 -15.64 -5.47 -4.55
CA SER A 229 -14.67 -6.46 -5.02
C SER A 229 -13.22 -5.95 -4.94
N LEU A 230 -12.98 -4.65 -5.02
CA LEU A 230 -11.64 -4.07 -4.94
C LEU A 230 -11.01 -4.17 -3.54
N LEU A 231 -11.78 -4.50 -2.50
CA LEU A 231 -11.23 -4.73 -1.15
C LEU A 231 -10.35 -5.97 -1.04
N GLY A 232 -10.28 -6.79 -2.10
CA GLY A 232 -9.33 -7.89 -2.20
C GLY A 232 -7.88 -7.49 -1.90
N GLY A 233 -7.48 -6.25 -2.14
CA GLY A 233 -6.15 -5.76 -1.75
C GLY A 233 -5.97 -5.64 -0.22
N THR A 234 -6.95 -5.07 0.48
CA THR A 234 -6.93 -4.98 1.96
C THR A 234 -7.01 -6.37 2.58
N PHE A 235 -7.95 -7.19 2.12
CA PHE A 235 -8.09 -8.58 2.59
C PHE A 235 -6.84 -9.41 2.29
N GLY A 236 -6.28 -9.24 1.08
CA GLY A 236 -5.05 -9.89 0.68
C GLY A 236 -3.89 -9.55 1.61
N THR A 237 -3.75 -8.29 2.00
CA THR A 237 -2.72 -7.84 2.95
C THR A 237 -2.80 -8.58 4.29
N ILE A 238 -4.01 -8.79 4.82
CA ILE A 238 -4.24 -9.51 6.09
C ILE A 238 -3.64 -10.92 6.03
N LEU A 239 -3.79 -11.60 4.89
CA LEU A 239 -3.33 -12.97 4.71
C LEU A 239 -1.88 -13.05 4.23
N THR A 240 -1.44 -12.10 3.40
CA THR A 240 -0.10 -12.12 2.80
C THR A 240 1.00 -11.98 3.85
N TYR A 241 0.84 -11.10 4.85
CA TYR A 241 1.84 -10.93 5.90
C TYR A 241 2.17 -12.25 6.63
N PRO A 242 1.21 -12.93 7.28
CA PRO A 242 1.48 -14.18 7.97
C PRO A 242 1.85 -15.31 7.00
N MET A 243 1.25 -15.35 5.80
CA MET A 243 1.57 -16.38 4.80
C MET A 243 3.04 -16.30 4.35
N VAL A 244 3.50 -15.14 3.90
CA VAL A 244 4.88 -14.98 3.39
C VAL A 244 5.89 -15.07 4.52
N ALA A 245 5.60 -14.48 5.69
CA ALA A 245 6.45 -14.58 6.86
C ALA A 245 6.61 -16.03 7.36
N GLY A 246 5.52 -16.77 7.47
CA GLY A 246 5.52 -18.18 7.88
C GLY A 246 6.24 -19.09 6.91
N ILE A 247 6.09 -18.88 5.60
CA ILE A 247 6.85 -19.62 4.58
C ILE A 247 8.36 -19.34 4.71
N ALA A 248 8.73 -18.06 4.88
CA ALA A 248 10.11 -17.64 4.95
C ALA A 248 10.83 -18.15 6.20
N GLU A 249 10.15 -18.22 7.34
CA GLU A 249 10.73 -18.72 8.60
C GLU A 249 10.79 -20.25 8.66
N SER A 250 9.81 -20.96 8.09
CA SER A 250 9.75 -22.43 8.16
C SER A 250 10.63 -23.16 7.16
N THR A 251 10.88 -22.56 5.99
CA THR A 251 11.74 -23.15 4.97
C THR A 251 12.97 -22.30 4.74
N ASN A 252 12.86 -21.25 3.91
CA ASN A 252 13.88 -20.24 3.65
C ASN A 252 13.21 -19.01 3.04
N TRP A 253 13.89 -17.86 3.02
CA TRP A 253 13.35 -16.63 2.45
C TRP A 253 13.09 -16.73 0.94
N GLU A 254 13.85 -17.54 0.20
CA GLU A 254 13.65 -17.77 -1.24
C GLU A 254 12.27 -18.40 -1.51
N SER A 255 11.81 -19.31 -0.65
CA SER A 255 10.49 -19.96 -0.78
C SER A 255 9.34 -18.95 -0.69
N GLY A 256 9.54 -17.86 0.06
CA GLY A 256 8.58 -16.76 0.15
C GLY A 256 8.37 -16.01 -1.17
N TRP A 257 9.32 -16.12 -2.11
CA TRP A 257 9.16 -15.66 -3.49
C TRP A 257 8.49 -16.72 -4.37
N TYR A 258 8.97 -17.97 -4.29
CA TYR A 258 8.53 -19.04 -5.19
C TYR A 258 7.07 -19.46 -4.99
N ILE A 259 6.66 -19.75 -3.75
CA ILE A 259 5.33 -20.31 -3.47
C ILE A 259 4.21 -19.32 -3.88
N PRO A 260 4.23 -18.04 -3.47
CA PRO A 260 3.16 -17.12 -3.87
C PRO A 260 3.16 -16.84 -5.38
N SER A 261 4.33 -16.86 -6.03
CA SER A 261 4.42 -16.68 -7.49
C SER A 261 3.82 -17.87 -8.25
N LEU A 262 4.03 -19.10 -7.78
CA LEU A 262 3.40 -20.30 -8.36
C LEU A 262 1.88 -20.29 -8.15
N LEU A 263 1.39 -19.90 -6.98
CA LEU A 263 -0.04 -19.72 -6.73
C LEU A 263 -0.65 -18.66 -7.67
N MET A 264 0.08 -17.57 -7.93
CA MET A 264 -0.34 -16.56 -8.89
C MET A 264 -0.40 -17.09 -10.33
N MET A 265 0.54 -17.95 -10.73
CA MET A 265 0.51 -18.61 -12.06
C MET A 265 -0.73 -19.50 -12.22
N ILE A 266 -1.13 -20.23 -11.18
CA ILE A 266 -2.38 -21.00 -11.20
C ILE A 266 -3.58 -20.06 -11.33
N TRP A 267 -3.60 -18.97 -10.55
CA TRP A 267 -4.67 -17.98 -10.60
C TRP A 267 -4.78 -17.30 -11.99
N ILE A 268 -3.66 -17.03 -12.67
CA ILE A 268 -3.63 -16.48 -14.03
C ILE A 268 -4.39 -17.37 -15.02
N VAL A 269 -4.22 -18.69 -14.93
CA VAL A 269 -4.95 -19.65 -15.77
C VAL A 269 -6.45 -19.56 -15.50
N VAL A 270 -6.85 -19.47 -14.23
CA VAL A 270 -8.26 -19.30 -13.84
C VAL A 270 -8.81 -17.98 -14.38
N TRP A 271 -8.08 -16.87 -14.23
CA TRP A 271 -8.48 -15.55 -14.75
C TRP A 271 -8.68 -15.56 -16.27
N ALA A 272 -7.78 -16.19 -17.02
CA ALA A 272 -7.86 -16.28 -18.47
C ALA A 272 -9.14 -16.99 -18.95
N ILE A 273 -9.57 -18.01 -18.20
CA ILE A 273 -10.74 -18.84 -18.52
C ILE A 273 -12.05 -18.17 -18.05
N VAL A 274 -12.05 -17.58 -16.86
CA VAL A 274 -13.26 -17.12 -16.19
C VAL A 274 -13.69 -15.71 -16.62
N THR A 275 -12.74 -14.80 -16.78
CA THR A 275 -13.04 -13.37 -16.92
C THR A 275 -13.18 -12.95 -18.39
N TYR A 276 -14.12 -12.03 -18.65
CA TYR A 276 -14.41 -11.43 -19.96
C TYR A 276 -14.55 -9.92 -19.83
N ASP A 277 -14.19 -9.18 -20.89
CA ASP A 277 -14.23 -7.72 -20.87
C ASP A 277 -15.67 -7.20 -20.76
N SER A 278 -16.57 -7.76 -21.57
CA SER A 278 -17.97 -7.34 -21.64
C SER A 278 -18.94 -8.48 -21.29
N PRO A 279 -20.08 -8.18 -20.66
CA PRO A 279 -21.17 -9.15 -20.51
C PRO A 279 -21.67 -9.71 -21.85
N LEU A 280 -21.52 -8.96 -22.96
CA LEU A 280 -21.94 -9.39 -24.30
C LEU A 280 -21.10 -10.56 -24.84
N GLU A 281 -19.85 -10.68 -24.40
CA GLU A 281 -18.92 -11.71 -24.84
C GLU A 281 -18.99 -12.96 -23.96
N HIS A 282 -19.51 -12.80 -22.74
CA HIS A 282 -19.47 -13.83 -21.72
C HIS A 282 -20.39 -15.03 -22.07
N PRO A 283 -19.87 -16.27 -22.16
CA PRO A 283 -20.64 -17.41 -22.63
C PRO A 283 -21.68 -17.95 -21.64
N GLY A 284 -21.56 -17.60 -20.36
CA GLY A 284 -22.41 -18.07 -19.25
C GLY A 284 -23.44 -17.08 -18.73
N ILE A 285 -23.55 -15.87 -19.31
CA ILE A 285 -24.57 -14.89 -18.88
C ILE A 285 -25.95 -15.30 -19.40
N THR A 286 -27.01 -15.06 -18.61
CA THR A 286 -28.39 -15.22 -19.06
C THR A 286 -28.79 -14.06 -19.96
N GLU A 287 -29.70 -14.28 -20.92
CA GLU A 287 -30.13 -13.20 -21.81
C GLU A 287 -30.86 -12.10 -21.04
N GLU A 288 -31.69 -12.47 -20.05
CA GLU A 288 -32.36 -11.53 -19.13
C GLU A 288 -31.38 -10.57 -18.43
N GLU A 289 -30.29 -11.10 -17.88
CA GLU A 289 -29.28 -10.29 -17.19
C GLU A 289 -28.50 -9.41 -18.18
N ARG A 290 -28.21 -9.95 -19.37
CA ARG A 290 -27.54 -9.20 -20.43
C ARG A 290 -28.38 -8.00 -20.89
N GLU A 291 -29.67 -8.19 -21.07
CA GLU A 291 -30.61 -7.12 -21.44
C GLU A 291 -30.79 -6.10 -20.30
N TYR A 292 -30.85 -6.56 -19.05
CA TYR A 292 -30.90 -5.69 -17.87
C TYR A 292 -29.68 -4.75 -17.80
N ILE A 293 -28.46 -5.27 -17.94
CA ILE A 293 -27.25 -4.44 -17.93
C ILE A 293 -27.26 -3.44 -19.09
N LYS A 294 -27.61 -3.91 -20.29
CA LYS A 294 -27.63 -3.07 -21.50
C LYS A 294 -28.66 -1.94 -21.40
N SER A 295 -29.84 -2.22 -20.88
CA SER A 295 -30.90 -1.22 -20.67
C SER A 295 -30.57 -0.26 -19.53
N ALA A 296 -30.01 -0.74 -18.41
CA ALA A 296 -29.62 0.10 -17.29
C ALA A 296 -28.44 1.05 -17.60
N GLN A 297 -27.57 0.67 -18.54
CA GLN A 297 -26.47 1.50 -19.03
C GLN A 297 -26.88 2.46 -20.16
N ALA A 298 -28.04 2.23 -20.79
CA ALA A 298 -28.54 3.11 -21.85
C ALA A 298 -28.94 4.48 -21.25
N GLY A 299 -28.24 5.55 -21.65
CA GLY A 299 -28.55 6.92 -21.26
C GLY A 299 -27.84 7.45 -20.01
N THR A 300 -27.15 6.61 -19.23
CA THR A 300 -26.44 7.01 -17.99
C THR A 300 -24.93 7.15 -18.15
N VAL A 301 -24.33 6.53 -19.16
CA VAL A 301 -22.92 6.70 -19.54
C VAL A 301 -22.87 7.36 -20.91
N ARG A 302 -22.34 8.59 -21.00
CA ARG A 302 -22.06 9.21 -22.31
C ARG A 302 -21.18 8.23 -23.12
N LYS A 303 -21.56 7.97 -24.37
CA LYS A 303 -20.81 7.10 -25.29
C LYS A 303 -19.37 7.60 -25.50
N GLU A 304 -19.15 8.91 -25.36
CA GLU A 304 -17.83 9.54 -25.42
C GLU A 304 -17.37 9.99 -24.03
N LYS A 305 -16.21 9.49 -23.60
CA LYS A 305 -15.49 10.03 -22.44
C LYS A 305 -14.94 11.40 -22.83
N PRO A 306 -14.97 12.40 -21.92
CA PRO A 306 -14.37 13.70 -22.19
C PRO A 306 -12.92 13.53 -22.64
N SER A 307 -12.53 14.20 -23.73
CA SER A 307 -11.12 14.24 -24.12
C SER A 307 -10.33 15.07 -23.11
N LEU A 308 -9.02 14.84 -23.01
CA LEU A 308 -8.11 15.74 -22.28
C LEU A 308 -8.26 17.20 -22.73
N LYS A 309 -8.60 17.42 -24.01
CA LYS A 309 -8.85 18.75 -24.59
C LYS A 309 -10.12 19.43 -24.03
N ASP A 310 -11.10 18.64 -23.63
CA ASP A 310 -12.38 19.14 -23.10
C ASP A 310 -12.37 19.25 -21.56
N THR A 311 -11.25 18.88 -20.92
CA THR A 311 -11.09 18.87 -19.47
C THR A 311 -10.58 20.23 -18.97
N PRO A 312 -11.26 20.88 -18.00
CA PRO A 312 -10.87 22.20 -17.50
C PRO A 312 -9.69 22.12 -16.52
N LEU A 313 -8.50 21.74 -17.03
CA LEU A 313 -7.30 21.48 -16.21
C LEU A 313 -6.92 22.68 -15.33
N LYS A 314 -6.94 23.90 -15.88
CA LYS A 314 -6.59 25.11 -15.12
C LYS A 314 -7.52 25.32 -13.92
N GLU A 315 -8.82 25.09 -14.09
CA GLU A 315 -9.82 25.27 -13.02
C GLU A 315 -9.69 24.17 -11.97
N ILE A 316 -9.39 22.93 -12.38
CA ILE A 316 -9.13 21.81 -11.46
C ILE A 316 -7.88 22.08 -10.61
N PHE A 317 -6.75 22.44 -11.23
CA PHE A 317 -5.48 22.65 -10.52
C PHE A 317 -5.42 23.96 -9.72
N THR A 318 -6.41 24.84 -9.84
CA THR A 318 -6.55 26.05 -9.01
C THR A 318 -7.67 25.94 -7.97
N SER A 319 -8.44 24.85 -7.99
CA SER A 319 -9.56 24.62 -7.07
C SER A 319 -9.06 24.23 -5.67
N ILE A 320 -9.31 25.10 -4.69
CA ILE A 320 -8.96 24.86 -3.27
C ILE A 320 -9.56 23.52 -2.76
N PRO A 321 -10.85 23.19 -3.00
CA PRO A 321 -11.39 21.88 -2.62
C PRO A 321 -10.64 20.69 -3.18
N PHE A 322 -10.22 20.75 -4.45
CA PHE A 322 -9.50 19.66 -5.07
C PHE A 322 -8.05 19.56 -4.56
N LEU A 323 -7.34 20.67 -4.45
CA LEU A 323 -5.97 20.69 -3.89
C LEU A 323 -5.95 20.22 -2.43
N SER A 324 -6.95 20.60 -1.65
CA SER A 324 -7.09 20.14 -0.26
C SER A 324 -7.37 18.64 -0.20
N LEU A 325 -8.23 18.13 -1.10
CA LEU A 325 -8.49 16.71 -1.24
C LEU A 325 -7.24 15.94 -1.68
N LEU A 326 -6.44 16.50 -2.58
CA LEU A 326 -5.17 15.93 -3.04
C LEU A 326 -4.20 15.78 -1.86
N CYS A 327 -4.04 16.81 -1.03
CA CYS A 327 -3.21 16.77 0.17
C CYS A 327 -3.71 15.73 1.18
N CYS A 328 -5.02 15.68 1.42
CA CYS A 328 -5.64 14.66 2.28
C CYS A 328 -5.38 13.24 1.78
N HIS A 329 -5.54 13.02 0.47
CA HIS A 329 -5.29 11.72 -0.11
C HIS A 329 -3.82 11.31 -0.09
N PHE A 330 -2.90 12.28 -0.24
CA PHE A 330 -1.48 12.05 -0.02
C PHE A 330 -1.20 11.57 1.41
N GLY A 331 -1.74 12.24 2.44
CA GLY A 331 -1.55 11.83 3.83
C GLY A 331 -2.11 10.43 4.14
N ASN A 332 -3.26 10.10 3.57
CA ASN A 332 -3.82 8.75 3.66
C ASN A 332 -2.92 7.69 2.99
N MET A 333 -2.42 7.96 1.78
CA MET A 333 -1.54 7.01 1.08
C MET A 333 -0.18 6.88 1.76
N PHE A 334 0.35 7.98 2.32
CA PHE A 334 1.56 7.96 3.13
C PHE A 334 1.40 7.00 4.32
N LEU A 335 0.29 7.11 5.07
CA LEU A 335 0.00 6.21 6.18
C LEU A 335 -0.09 4.75 5.73
N LEU A 336 -0.85 4.46 4.68
CA LEU A 336 -1.00 3.10 4.16
C LEU A 336 0.35 2.52 3.73
N PHE A 337 1.18 3.29 3.04
CA PHE A 337 2.46 2.83 2.54
C PHE A 337 3.52 2.71 3.64
N PHE A 338 3.44 3.55 4.68
CA PHE A 338 4.24 3.38 5.88
C PHE A 338 3.97 2.01 6.51
N TYR A 339 2.69 1.67 6.74
CA TYR A 339 2.32 0.33 7.23
C TYR A 339 2.77 -0.78 6.27
N GLN A 340 2.60 -0.61 4.96
CA GLN A 340 2.96 -1.66 4.00
C GLN A 340 4.45 -1.95 3.95
N ASN A 341 5.25 -0.88 3.90
CA ASN A 341 6.67 -1.00 3.57
C ASN A 341 7.52 -1.28 4.80
N VAL A 342 7.12 -0.81 6.00
CA VAL A 342 8.03 -0.78 7.15
C VAL A 342 7.51 -1.51 8.39
N MET A 343 6.25 -1.96 8.40
CA MET A 343 5.68 -2.62 9.58
C MET A 343 6.43 -3.90 9.98
N MET A 344 6.78 -4.75 9.01
CA MET A 344 7.55 -5.96 9.30
C MET A 344 8.92 -5.64 9.87
N LEU A 345 9.58 -4.60 9.34
CA LEU A 345 10.87 -4.15 9.83
C LEU A 345 10.75 -3.63 11.28
N TYR A 346 9.73 -2.84 11.59
CA TYR A 346 9.48 -2.36 12.95
C TYR A 346 9.27 -3.50 13.94
N LEU A 347 8.34 -4.42 13.63
CA LEU A 347 7.97 -5.50 14.53
C LEU A 347 9.14 -6.45 14.79
N THR A 348 9.96 -6.74 13.77
CA THR A 348 11.08 -7.69 13.92
C THR A 348 12.36 -7.03 14.43
N ARG A 349 12.71 -5.84 13.94
CA ARG A 349 13.99 -5.16 14.29
C ARG A 349 13.89 -4.25 15.50
N ALA A 350 12.76 -3.57 15.71
CA ALA A 350 12.59 -2.68 16.87
C ALA A 350 12.00 -3.42 18.07
N LEU A 351 10.97 -4.24 17.84
CA LEU A 351 10.27 -4.95 18.92
C LEU A 351 10.74 -6.40 19.13
N GLY A 352 11.58 -6.94 18.24
CA GLY A 352 12.18 -8.26 18.40
C GLY A 352 11.23 -9.43 18.18
N PHE A 353 10.11 -9.24 17.47
CA PHE A 353 9.24 -10.35 17.11
C PHE A 353 9.96 -11.30 16.15
N GLU A 354 9.78 -12.61 16.37
CA GLU A 354 10.02 -13.63 15.35
C GLU A 354 9.24 -13.31 14.08
N LEU A 355 9.74 -13.77 12.92
CA LEU A 355 9.22 -13.34 11.62
C LEU A 355 7.72 -13.68 11.46
N THR A 356 7.29 -14.90 11.80
CA THR A 356 5.89 -15.34 11.72
C THR A 356 4.99 -14.58 12.67
N LYS A 357 5.42 -14.41 13.93
CA LYS A 357 4.64 -13.64 14.94
C LYS A 357 4.52 -12.17 14.51
N GLY A 358 5.61 -11.60 13.99
CA GLY A 358 5.62 -10.27 13.37
C GLY A 358 4.70 -10.18 12.16
N GLY A 359 4.65 -11.21 11.32
CA GLY A 359 3.73 -11.32 10.19
C GLY A 359 2.27 -11.30 10.61
N VAL A 360 1.89 -12.07 11.63
CA VAL A 360 0.53 -12.03 12.19
C VAL A 360 0.22 -10.63 12.74
N ALA A 361 1.13 -10.06 13.54
CA ALA A 361 0.96 -8.72 14.09
C ALA A 361 0.86 -7.62 13.02
N ALA A 362 1.60 -7.73 11.91
CA ALA A 362 1.53 -6.81 10.78
C ALA A 362 0.20 -6.90 10.01
N GLY A 363 -0.44 -8.07 10.00
CA GLY A 363 -1.76 -8.27 9.36
C GLY A 363 -2.94 -7.70 10.16
N LEU A 364 -2.85 -7.67 11.49
CA LEU A 364 -3.95 -7.25 12.38
C LEU A 364 -4.47 -5.82 12.12
N PRO A 365 -3.62 -4.78 11.94
CA PRO A 365 -4.09 -3.44 11.63
C PRO A 365 -4.97 -3.38 10.37
N TRP A 366 -4.67 -4.19 9.35
CA TRP A 366 -5.45 -4.25 8.10
C TRP A 366 -6.82 -4.88 8.30
N GLY A 367 -6.90 -5.90 9.18
CA GLY A 367 -8.17 -6.49 9.60
C GLY A 367 -9.04 -5.48 10.33
N CYS A 368 -8.46 -4.76 11.30
CA CYS A 368 -9.18 -3.72 12.02
C CYS A 368 -9.63 -2.57 11.11
N ARG A 369 -8.78 -2.15 10.15
CA ARG A 369 -9.12 -1.16 9.13
C ARG A 369 -10.34 -1.57 8.32
N MET A 370 -10.39 -2.85 7.91
CA MET A 370 -11.51 -3.39 7.15
C MET A 370 -12.81 -3.35 7.96
N LEU A 371 -12.78 -3.83 9.21
CA LEU A 371 -13.94 -3.82 10.12
C LEU A 371 -14.48 -2.41 10.38
N PHE A 372 -13.59 -1.47 10.72
CA PHE A 372 -13.98 -0.09 10.97
C PHE A 372 -14.42 0.59 9.67
N GLY A 373 -13.80 0.28 8.54
CA GLY A 373 -14.24 0.74 7.22
C GLY A 373 -15.69 0.36 6.91
N PHE A 374 -16.12 -0.86 7.25
CA PHE A 374 -17.52 -1.27 7.15
C PHE A 374 -18.43 -0.40 8.04
N PHE A 375 -18.05 -0.25 9.31
CA PHE A 375 -18.81 0.56 10.27
C PHE A 375 -18.98 2.01 9.81
N PHE A 376 -17.88 2.68 9.43
CA PHE A 376 -17.93 4.06 8.95
C PHE A 376 -18.66 4.20 7.63
N SER A 377 -18.55 3.24 6.71
CA SER A 377 -19.31 3.27 5.46
C SER A 377 -20.82 3.18 5.71
N TRP A 378 -21.25 2.24 6.57
CA TRP A 378 -22.65 2.12 6.97
C TRP A 378 -23.18 3.38 7.69
N ALA A 379 -22.38 3.93 8.60
CA ALA A 379 -22.73 5.15 9.32
C ALA A 379 -22.85 6.35 8.36
N GLY A 380 -21.87 6.53 7.47
CA GLY A 380 -21.83 7.60 6.47
C GLY A 380 -23.01 7.52 5.49
N ASP A 381 -23.31 6.34 4.98
CA ASP A 381 -24.45 6.13 4.09
C ASP A 381 -25.78 6.39 4.80
N THR A 382 -25.89 6.04 6.08
CA THR A 382 -27.10 6.29 6.88
C THR A 382 -27.28 7.79 7.17
N LEU A 383 -26.20 8.50 7.53
CA LEU A 383 -26.20 9.96 7.71
C LEU A 383 -26.60 10.68 6.42
N LYS A 384 -26.04 10.24 5.28
CA LYS A 384 -26.35 10.79 3.95
C LYS A 384 -27.79 10.50 3.53
N ARG A 385 -28.26 9.26 3.66
CA ARG A 385 -29.62 8.84 3.26
C ARG A 385 -30.72 9.51 4.09
N LYS A 386 -30.48 9.74 5.38
CA LYS A 386 -31.40 10.43 6.28
C LYS A 386 -31.26 11.96 6.23
N GLU A 387 -30.36 12.47 5.39
CA GLU A 387 -30.10 13.91 5.21
C GLU A 387 -29.83 14.66 6.52
N ILE A 388 -29.24 13.99 7.52
CA ILE A 388 -29.03 14.54 8.87
C ILE A 388 -28.01 15.69 8.83
N VAL A 389 -26.99 15.55 7.99
CA VAL A 389 -25.89 16.51 7.84
C VAL A 389 -25.46 16.61 6.38
N SER A 390 -24.91 17.76 6.00
CA SER A 390 -24.37 17.96 4.65
C SER A 390 -23.20 17.02 4.37
N VAL A 391 -23.03 16.62 3.09
CA VAL A 391 -21.92 15.76 2.65
C VAL A 391 -20.56 16.33 3.06
N THR A 392 -20.38 17.66 3.00
CA THR A 392 -19.12 18.31 3.40
C THR A 392 -18.79 18.05 4.88
N VAL A 393 -19.79 18.12 5.76
CA VAL A 393 -19.61 17.85 7.19
C VAL A 393 -19.28 16.37 7.42
N ILE A 394 -19.92 15.45 6.68
CA ILE A 394 -19.58 14.01 6.74
C ILE A 394 -18.12 13.79 6.34
N ARG A 395 -17.67 14.37 5.21
CA ARG A 395 -16.29 14.20 4.72
C ARG A 395 -15.27 14.76 5.72
N LYS A 396 -15.49 15.98 6.22
CA LYS A 396 -14.60 16.61 7.22
C LYS A 396 -14.58 15.86 8.55
N GLY A 397 -15.74 15.43 9.04
CA GLY A 397 -15.83 14.59 10.24
C GLY A 397 -15.07 13.27 10.07
N ALA A 398 -15.25 12.59 8.94
CA ALA A 398 -14.55 11.35 8.63
C ALA A 398 -13.03 11.53 8.49
N THR A 399 -12.53 12.72 8.11
CA THR A 399 -11.08 13.00 8.13
C THR A 399 -10.47 13.05 9.53
N ILE A 400 -11.24 13.44 10.55
CA ILE A 400 -10.77 13.42 11.94
C ILE A 400 -10.50 11.97 12.37
N PHE A 401 -11.43 11.05 12.08
CA PHE A 401 -11.23 9.63 12.35
C PHE A 401 -10.13 9.03 11.48
N SER A 402 -10.06 9.38 10.19
CA SER A 402 -9.14 8.70 9.27
C SER A 402 -7.70 9.20 9.27
N HIS A 403 -7.43 10.36 9.86
CA HIS A 403 -6.10 10.99 9.87
C HIS A 403 -5.65 11.47 11.25
N PHE A 404 -6.50 12.20 11.99
CA PHE A 404 -6.11 12.72 13.30
C PHE A 404 -5.94 11.62 14.33
N LEU A 405 -6.95 10.75 14.52
CA LEU A 405 -6.82 9.63 15.45
C LEU A 405 -5.63 8.71 15.11
N PRO A 406 -5.40 8.30 13.84
CA PRO A 406 -4.20 7.57 13.46
C PRO A 406 -2.91 8.32 13.80
N GLY A 407 -2.86 9.63 13.55
CA GLY A 407 -1.71 10.47 13.92
C GLY A 407 -1.45 10.48 15.43
N ILE A 408 -2.49 10.61 16.25
CA ILE A 408 -2.37 10.53 17.72
C ILE A 408 -1.89 9.15 18.15
N PHE A 409 -2.48 8.07 17.65
CA PHE A 409 -2.04 6.71 18.00
C PHE A 409 -0.59 6.44 17.59
N LEU A 410 -0.15 6.93 16.42
CA LEU A 410 1.25 6.82 16.00
C LEU A 410 2.19 7.59 16.94
N LEU A 411 1.82 8.81 17.38
CA LEU A 411 2.59 9.53 18.41
C LEU A 411 2.69 8.70 19.68
N LEU A 412 1.56 8.17 20.16
CA LEU A 412 1.52 7.37 21.38
C LEU A 412 2.43 6.14 21.27
N VAL A 413 2.46 5.43 20.13
CA VAL A 413 3.37 4.29 19.91
C VAL A 413 4.82 4.66 20.20
N GLY A 414 5.29 5.84 19.75
CA GLY A 414 6.64 6.32 20.01
C GLY A 414 6.95 6.49 21.51
N TYR A 415 5.94 6.70 22.35
CA TYR A 415 6.09 6.89 23.80
C TYR A 415 5.79 5.64 24.63
N VAL A 416 5.26 4.57 24.04
CA VAL A 416 4.97 3.32 24.78
C VAL A 416 6.24 2.65 25.33
N GLY A 417 7.39 2.88 24.69
CA GLY A 417 8.64 2.21 25.07
C GLY A 417 8.54 0.70 24.86
N CYS A 418 8.90 -0.10 25.86
CA CYS A 418 9.04 -1.54 25.72
C CYS A 418 7.76 -2.37 25.87
N ASN A 419 6.60 -1.72 26.11
CA ASN A 419 5.34 -2.44 26.18
C ASN A 419 4.83 -2.77 24.77
N PHE A 420 5.36 -3.84 24.19
CA PHE A 420 5.05 -4.26 22.83
C PHE A 420 3.56 -4.58 22.62
N VAL A 421 2.84 -5.06 23.64
CA VAL A 421 1.39 -5.30 23.55
C VAL A 421 0.66 -3.99 23.32
N LEU A 422 0.93 -2.98 24.15
CA LEU A 422 0.30 -1.67 24.04
C LEU A 422 0.66 -0.96 22.72
N ALA A 423 1.91 -1.08 22.28
CA ALA A 423 2.36 -0.53 21.00
C ALA A 423 1.58 -1.16 19.83
N ASN A 424 1.42 -2.49 19.82
CA ASN A 424 0.63 -3.18 18.81
C ASN A 424 -0.86 -2.80 18.86
N VAL A 425 -1.44 -2.64 20.05
CA VAL A 425 -2.83 -2.17 20.20
C VAL A 425 -3.02 -0.80 19.57
N PHE A 426 -2.11 0.15 19.81
CA PHE A 426 -2.17 1.47 19.19
C PHE A 426 -1.98 1.42 17.67
N LEU A 427 -1.07 0.58 17.14
CA LEU A 427 -0.92 0.40 15.69
C LEU A 427 -2.19 -0.19 15.05
N VAL A 428 -2.85 -1.14 15.72
CA VAL A 428 -4.11 -1.73 15.26
C VAL A 428 -5.23 -0.68 15.22
N PHE A 429 -5.39 0.12 16.28
CA PHE A 429 -6.39 1.19 16.31
C PHE A 429 -6.08 2.33 15.36
N ALA A 430 -4.80 2.70 15.18
CA ALA A 430 -4.40 3.71 14.22
C ALA A 430 -4.88 3.35 12.81
N LEU A 431 -4.57 2.13 12.33
CA LEU A 431 -5.06 1.73 11.00
C LEU A 431 -6.55 1.39 11.00
N GLY A 432 -7.10 0.93 12.13
CA GLY A 432 -8.53 0.75 12.35
C GLY A 432 -9.33 2.02 12.06
N PHE A 433 -9.03 3.12 12.74
CA PHE A 433 -9.70 4.40 12.53
C PHE A 433 -9.44 4.99 11.13
N ASN A 434 -8.30 4.69 10.49
CA ASN A 434 -8.10 4.99 9.07
C ASN A 434 -9.17 4.35 8.16
N GLY A 435 -9.89 3.31 8.60
CA GLY A 435 -11.06 2.77 7.90
C GLY A 435 -12.09 3.85 7.49
N ALA A 436 -12.22 4.93 8.26
CA ALA A 436 -13.09 6.07 7.92
C ALA A 436 -12.69 6.79 6.60
N ALA A 437 -11.50 6.53 6.05
CA ALA A 437 -11.04 7.09 4.77
C ALA A 437 -11.97 6.71 3.61
N SER A 438 -12.68 5.57 3.69
CA SER A 438 -13.64 5.12 2.68
C SER A 438 -14.74 6.16 2.42
N ILE A 439 -15.21 6.82 3.48
CA ILE A 439 -16.21 7.88 3.42
C ILE A 439 -15.62 9.29 3.54
N ALA A 440 -14.28 9.44 3.57
CA ALA A 440 -13.61 10.72 3.56
C ALA A 440 -13.07 11.01 2.15
N ASN A 441 -11.76 10.93 1.97
CA ASN A 441 -11.04 11.27 0.76
C ASN A 441 -11.28 10.29 -0.42
N LEU A 442 -11.55 9.00 -0.18
CA LEU A 442 -11.73 8.02 -1.28
C LEU A 442 -13.04 8.23 -2.05
N SER A 443 -14.05 8.83 -1.42
CA SER A 443 -15.34 9.09 -2.06
C SER A 443 -15.50 10.54 -2.54
N ASN A 444 -14.72 11.48 -1.99
CA ASN A 444 -14.95 12.91 -2.20
C ASN A 444 -14.68 13.40 -3.63
N ASN A 445 -13.83 12.72 -4.40
CA ASN A 445 -13.59 13.06 -5.81
C ASN A 445 -14.86 12.95 -6.66
N GLN A 446 -15.74 11.99 -6.32
CA GLN A 446 -17.04 11.81 -6.98
C GLN A 446 -18.03 12.91 -6.60
N ASP A 447 -17.95 13.42 -5.37
CA ASP A 447 -18.81 14.51 -4.90
C ASP A 447 -18.39 15.87 -5.52
N LEU A 448 -17.09 16.10 -5.72
CA LEU A 448 -16.57 17.34 -6.33
C LEU A 448 -16.89 17.43 -7.82
N SER A 449 -16.72 16.34 -8.56
CA SER A 449 -17.12 16.27 -9.97
C SER A 449 -17.43 14.83 -10.39
N PRO A 450 -18.71 14.47 -10.51
CA PRO A 450 -19.12 13.18 -11.05
C PRO A 450 -18.59 12.92 -12.47
N ASN A 451 -18.54 13.94 -13.33
CA ASN A 451 -18.11 13.82 -14.73
C ASN A 451 -16.61 13.51 -14.86
N PHE A 452 -15.78 14.11 -13.99
CA PHE A 452 -14.32 13.95 -14.02
C PHE A 452 -13.78 13.04 -12.89
N ALA A 453 -14.65 12.36 -12.14
CA ALA A 453 -14.29 11.63 -10.92
C ALA A 453 -13.11 10.66 -11.08
N GLY A 454 -13.09 9.89 -12.18
CA GLY A 454 -12.01 8.94 -12.46
C GLY A 454 -10.68 9.62 -12.80
N PHE A 455 -10.72 10.77 -13.49
CA PHE A 455 -9.54 11.57 -13.80
C PHE A 455 -8.96 12.20 -12.53
N LEU A 456 -9.81 12.79 -11.68
CA LEU A 456 -9.42 13.34 -10.38
C LEU A 456 -8.78 12.27 -9.49
N TYR A 457 -9.41 11.08 -9.41
CA TYR A 457 -8.84 9.96 -8.66
C TYR A 457 -7.47 9.55 -9.21
N GLY A 458 -7.30 9.52 -10.54
CA GLY A 458 -6.02 9.24 -11.16
C GLY A 458 -4.91 10.19 -10.70
N ILE A 459 -5.17 11.50 -10.72
CA ILE A 459 -4.21 12.51 -10.22
C ILE A 459 -3.92 12.28 -8.72
N MET A 460 -4.98 12.11 -7.92
CA MET A 460 -4.86 11.90 -6.48
C MET A 460 -4.03 10.67 -6.14
N ASN A 461 -4.33 9.55 -6.78
CA ASN A 461 -3.68 8.27 -6.54
C ASN A 461 -2.22 8.29 -7.02
N THR A 462 -1.91 8.97 -8.13
CA THR A 462 -0.52 9.17 -8.57
C THR A 462 0.28 9.96 -7.52
N ALA A 463 -0.23 11.09 -7.06
CA ALA A 463 0.44 11.89 -6.03
C ALA A 463 0.59 11.09 -4.72
N GLY A 464 -0.47 10.38 -4.31
CA GLY A 464 -0.45 9.52 -3.14
C GLY A 464 0.58 8.38 -3.27
N CYS A 465 0.66 7.72 -4.42
CA CYS A 465 1.62 6.64 -4.65
C CYS A 465 3.07 7.12 -4.61
N ALA A 466 3.33 8.40 -4.92
CA ALA A 466 4.66 8.98 -4.82
C ALA A 466 5.20 8.99 -3.37
N SER A 467 4.33 8.95 -2.35
CA SER A 467 4.78 8.82 -0.95
C SER A 467 5.64 7.57 -0.73
N GLY A 468 5.36 6.48 -1.45
CA GLY A 468 6.08 5.21 -1.32
C GLY A 468 7.49 5.22 -1.88
N ILE A 469 7.84 6.26 -2.64
CA ILE A 469 9.21 6.52 -3.08
C ILE A 469 10.04 7.06 -1.92
N ILE A 470 9.43 7.87 -1.05
CA ILE A 470 10.10 8.62 0.01
C ILE A 470 10.24 7.78 1.28
N ILE A 471 9.21 7.00 1.62
CA ILE A 471 9.09 6.32 2.91
C ILE A 471 10.26 5.35 3.17
N SER A 472 10.54 4.43 2.24
CA SER A 472 11.50 3.36 2.53
C SER A 472 12.95 3.84 2.65
N PRO A 473 13.45 4.75 1.79
CA PRO A 473 14.77 5.34 1.98
C PRO A 473 14.86 6.18 3.24
N MET A 474 13.82 6.95 3.58
CA MET A 474 13.75 7.72 4.82
C MET A 474 13.83 6.81 6.06
N VAL A 475 13.12 5.69 6.06
CA VAL A 475 13.13 4.74 7.18
C VAL A 475 14.48 4.07 7.35
N GLU A 476 15.12 3.67 6.25
CA GLU A 476 16.45 3.05 6.32
C GLU A 476 17.55 4.04 6.68
N GLU A 477 17.42 5.31 6.29
CA GLU A 477 18.32 6.38 6.70
C GLU A 477 18.24 6.66 8.21
N ILE A 478 17.03 6.61 8.78
CA ILE A 478 16.81 6.92 10.21
C ILE A 478 17.01 5.69 11.09
N ALA A 479 16.31 4.59 10.79
CA ALA A 479 16.28 3.38 11.62
C ALA A 479 17.29 2.30 11.17
N GLY A 480 17.87 2.42 9.98
CA GLY A 480 18.87 1.46 9.49
C GLY A 480 20.30 1.76 9.94
N LYS A 481 20.55 2.92 10.56
CA LYS A 481 21.86 3.36 11.09
C LYS A 481 22.01 3.05 12.59
N TYR A 482 23.22 3.22 13.13
CA TYR A 482 23.53 2.97 14.54
C TYR A 482 22.69 3.88 15.48
N GLY A 483 22.34 3.36 16.65
CA GLY A 483 21.55 4.06 17.68
C GLY A 483 20.58 3.12 18.42
N ASP A 484 19.82 3.67 19.36
CA ASP A 484 18.72 2.96 20.00
C ASP A 484 17.55 2.81 19.00
N PRO A 485 17.08 1.57 18.72
CA PRO A 485 16.00 1.37 17.76
C PRO A 485 14.72 2.13 18.13
N ILE A 486 14.32 2.18 19.40
CA ILE A 486 13.05 2.77 19.81
C ILE A 486 13.05 4.28 19.57
N ASP A 487 14.16 4.96 19.88
CA ASP A 487 14.28 6.40 19.66
C ASP A 487 14.25 6.75 18.16
N ARG A 488 14.93 5.97 17.31
CA ARG A 488 14.90 6.16 15.85
C ARG A 488 13.49 5.93 15.28
N TRP A 489 12.80 4.88 15.73
CA TRP A 489 11.43 4.59 15.30
C TRP A 489 10.42 5.62 15.82
N GLN A 490 10.67 6.22 16.99
CA GLN A 490 9.87 7.33 17.50
C GLN A 490 9.87 8.53 16.54
N ILE A 491 11.02 8.90 15.97
CA ILE A 491 11.12 9.96 14.95
C ILE A 491 10.27 9.60 13.71
N LEU A 492 10.31 8.35 13.26
CA LEU A 492 9.52 7.89 12.11
C LEU A 492 8.01 7.97 12.37
N PHE A 493 7.58 7.66 13.59
CA PHE A 493 6.18 7.83 13.99
C PHE A 493 5.77 9.29 14.11
N TRP A 494 6.66 10.19 14.57
CA TRP A 494 6.41 11.63 14.58
C TRP A 494 6.23 12.20 13.18
N ILE A 495 7.10 11.84 12.24
CA ILE A 495 6.97 12.26 10.83
C ILE A 495 5.64 11.80 10.26
N SER A 496 5.31 10.52 10.45
CA SER A 496 4.06 9.94 9.96
C SER A 496 2.83 10.61 10.56
N SER A 497 2.85 10.87 11.87
CA SER A 497 1.80 11.62 12.55
C SER A 497 1.65 13.04 12.02
N GLY A 498 2.76 13.75 11.85
CA GLY A 498 2.80 15.11 11.30
C GLY A 498 2.17 15.17 9.92
N VAL A 499 2.51 14.24 9.02
CA VAL A 499 1.91 14.14 7.68
C VAL A 499 0.40 13.89 7.75
N CYS A 500 -0.05 12.96 8.60
CA CYS A 500 -1.48 12.69 8.77
C CYS A 500 -2.25 13.90 9.32
N ILE A 501 -1.76 14.54 10.37
CA ILE A 501 -2.45 15.66 11.02
C ILE A 501 -2.42 16.90 10.12
N ALA A 502 -1.30 17.22 9.48
CA ALA A 502 -1.17 18.37 8.58
C ALA A 502 -2.11 18.23 7.36
N SER A 503 -2.14 17.06 6.73
CA SER A 503 -3.03 16.80 5.60
C SER A 503 -4.51 16.89 5.97
N MET A 504 -4.88 16.47 7.18
CA MET A 504 -6.22 16.67 7.73
C MET A 504 -6.53 18.16 7.91
N ILE A 505 -5.62 18.94 8.53
CA ILE A 505 -5.81 20.38 8.77
C ILE A 505 -6.11 21.11 7.46
N VAL A 506 -5.31 20.86 6.42
CA VAL A 506 -5.53 21.44 5.08
C VAL A 506 -6.94 21.10 4.56
N PHE A 507 -7.39 19.85 4.71
CA PHE A 507 -8.71 19.43 4.26
C PHE A 507 -9.86 20.00 5.10
N LEU A 508 -9.68 20.17 6.41
CA LEU A 508 -10.71 20.76 7.27
C LEU A 508 -11.00 22.21 6.87
N PHE A 509 -9.99 22.98 6.46
CA PHE A 509 -10.18 24.35 6.01
C PHE A 509 -10.64 24.43 4.55
N GLY A 510 -9.91 23.79 3.61
CA GLY A 510 -10.16 23.95 2.18
C GLY A 510 -11.07 22.90 1.54
N GLY A 511 -11.36 21.79 2.22
CA GLY A 511 -12.16 20.69 1.69
C GLY A 511 -13.65 21.04 1.52
N SER A 512 -14.26 20.49 0.47
CA SER A 512 -15.69 20.59 0.17
C SER A 512 -16.20 19.24 -0.33
N GLY A 513 -17.49 18.98 -0.10
CA GLY A 513 -18.26 17.87 -0.70
C GLY A 513 -19.39 18.36 -1.59
N ARG A 514 -19.31 19.61 -2.08
CA ARG A 514 -20.25 20.18 -3.06
C ARG A 514 -19.68 20.05 -4.46
N ILE A 515 -20.56 19.85 -5.45
CA ILE A 515 -20.20 19.84 -6.87
C ILE A 515 -19.54 21.19 -7.22
N GLN A 516 -18.41 21.12 -7.91
CA GLN A 516 -17.63 22.29 -8.33
C GLN A 516 -18.11 22.84 -9.66
N SER A 517 -17.87 24.14 -9.91
CA SER A 517 -18.30 24.84 -11.14
C SER A 517 -17.74 24.23 -12.42
N TRP A 518 -16.55 23.63 -12.34
CA TRP A 518 -15.86 22.98 -13.45
C TRP A 518 -16.31 21.54 -13.71
N ASN A 519 -17.40 21.08 -13.08
CA ASN A 519 -17.94 19.74 -13.34
C ASN A 519 -18.46 19.58 -14.78
N GLU A 520 -18.99 20.64 -15.38
CA GLU A 520 -19.53 20.56 -16.74
C GLU A 520 -18.42 20.58 -17.78
N VAL A 521 -18.50 19.66 -18.74
CA VAL A 521 -17.63 19.67 -19.92
C VAL A 521 -18.04 20.88 -20.76
N ARG A 522 -17.12 21.78 -21.09
CA ARG A 522 -17.41 22.89 -22.00
C ARG A 522 -17.98 22.31 -23.29
N SER A 523 -19.24 22.58 -23.59
CA SER A 523 -19.80 22.27 -24.89
C SER A 523 -18.94 22.99 -25.92
N ARG A 524 -18.55 22.28 -26.99
CA ARG A 524 -18.13 23.01 -28.19
C ARG A 524 -19.30 23.93 -28.52
N PRO A 525 -19.09 25.24 -28.73
CA PRO A 525 -20.15 26.05 -29.30
C PRO A 525 -20.60 25.32 -30.56
N ASP A 526 -21.88 25.00 -30.61
CA ASP A 526 -22.47 24.38 -31.77
C ASP A 526 -22.02 25.14 -33.00
N ALA A 527 -21.76 24.41 -34.07
CA ALA A 527 -21.74 24.95 -35.41
C ALA A 527 -23.14 25.49 -35.74
N GLU A 528 -23.58 26.54 -35.05
CA GLU A 528 -24.65 27.41 -35.49
C GLU A 528 -24.04 28.40 -36.49
N LEU A 529 -24.63 28.38 -37.69
CA LEU A 529 -24.43 29.29 -38.82
C LEU A 529 -23.31 28.94 -39.81
N ALA A 530 -23.44 27.78 -40.44
CA ALA A 530 -23.22 27.68 -41.88
C ALA A 530 -24.42 26.94 -42.51
N ILE A 531 -25.55 27.64 -42.56
CA ILE A 531 -26.64 27.35 -43.51
C ILE A 531 -26.20 27.85 -44.88
#